data_AF-A0A7X7Q3A7-F1
#
_entry.id   AF-A0A7X7Q3A7-F1
#
_cell.length_a   1.000
_cell.length_b   1.000
_cell.length_c   1.000
_cell.angle_alpha   90.00
_cell.angle_beta   90.00
_cell.angle_gamma   90.00
#
_symmetry.space_group_name_H-M   'P 1'
#
loop_
_entity.id
_entity.type
_entity.pdbx_description
1 polymer ?
#
loop_
_entity_poly.entity_id
_entity_poly.type
_entity_poly.pdbx_seq_one_letter_code
_entity_poly.pdbx_strand_id
1 'polypeptide(L)'
;MKFFKDYYPISIPQGILFYPCTGLDIIEPIELFADTIREFHFADLIPFTLPSIPKESLLASSKIIKQGYLNPKLYQIIIDVNNKYLTINWHQTDAIKVLEKLNNISVFFYRGDSIAGSGSWIYWLGKELLPKILTKIVNGGLIITDGSNPDEDYKIHPWKELYLHSQLGHFSDNRIITPNNFTYNNRCFTCLGPLGKRYGTVYAWKVEFSD
;
A
#
# COMPACT_ATOMS: atom_id res chain seq x y z
N MET A 1 -8.29 9.65 -12.64
CA MET A 1 -7.99 9.60 -11.19
C MET A 1 -7.10 10.79 -10.81
N LYS A 2 -6.79 11.02 -9.52
CA LYS A 2 -5.88 12.09 -9.06
C LYS A 2 -4.61 11.47 -8.46
N PHE A 3 -3.46 12.15 -8.54
CA PHE A 3 -2.24 11.75 -7.83
C PHE A 3 -2.36 12.08 -6.33
N PHE A 4 -1.54 11.44 -5.50
CA PHE A 4 -1.55 11.64 -4.04
C PHE A 4 -1.38 13.11 -3.66
N LYS A 5 -0.45 13.83 -4.31
CA LYS A 5 -0.21 15.25 -4.04
C LYS A 5 -1.42 16.15 -4.27
N ASP A 6 -2.37 15.71 -5.11
CA ASP A 6 -3.58 16.47 -5.43
C ASP A 6 -4.62 16.33 -4.30
N TYR A 7 -4.45 15.36 -3.40
CA TYR A 7 -5.21 15.21 -2.17
C TYR A 7 -4.50 15.91 -1.00
N TYR A 8 -3.20 15.66 -0.86
CA TYR A 8 -2.41 16.13 0.27
C TYR A 8 -1.10 16.77 -0.20
N PRO A 9 -0.95 18.10 -0.08
CA PRO A 9 0.21 18.83 -0.58
C PRO A 9 1.42 18.71 0.38
N ILE A 10 1.83 17.47 0.68
CA ILE A 10 3.00 17.16 1.50
C ILE A 10 4.10 16.52 0.64
N SER A 11 5.35 16.69 1.05
CA SER A 11 6.46 15.96 0.44
C SER A 11 6.54 14.55 1.00
N ILE A 12 6.56 13.56 0.11
CA ILE A 12 6.89 12.18 0.48
C ILE A 12 8.41 12.04 0.35
N PRO A 13 9.12 11.53 1.37
CA PRO A 13 10.55 11.25 1.26
C PRO A 13 10.86 10.28 0.11
N GLN A 14 12.10 10.30 -0.39
CA GLN A 14 12.50 9.40 -1.46
C GLN A 14 12.62 7.95 -0.96
N GLY A 15 12.10 7.03 -1.76
CA GLY A 15 12.22 5.59 -1.52
C GLY A 15 11.20 4.80 -2.34
N ILE A 16 10.88 3.60 -1.87
CA ILE A 16 10.03 2.65 -2.59
C ILE A 16 8.60 2.60 -2.05
N LEU A 17 7.67 2.11 -2.87
CA LEU A 17 6.38 1.62 -2.41
C LEU A 17 6.44 0.11 -2.24
N PHE A 18 5.95 -0.41 -1.12
CA PHE A 18 5.74 -1.84 -0.90
C PHE A 18 4.28 -2.14 -0.62
N TYR A 19 3.71 -3.09 -1.37
CA TYR A 19 2.36 -3.61 -1.15
C TYR A 19 2.38 -5.15 -1.09
N PRO A 20 2.31 -5.73 0.12
CA PRO A 20 2.19 -7.17 0.29
C PRO A 20 0.77 -7.68 0.06
N CYS A 21 0.65 -8.95 -0.35
CA CYS A 21 -0.64 -9.64 -0.52
C CYS A 21 -1.59 -8.85 -1.44
N THR A 22 -1.03 -8.32 -2.54
CA THR A 22 -1.72 -7.34 -3.38
C THR A 22 -2.82 -7.95 -4.25
N GLY A 23 -2.82 -9.27 -4.48
CA GLY A 23 -3.68 -9.88 -5.48
C GLY A 23 -3.57 -9.15 -6.82
N LEU A 24 -4.70 -8.84 -7.47
CA LEU A 24 -4.69 -8.09 -8.74
C LEU A 24 -4.71 -6.55 -8.56
N ASP A 25 -4.61 -6.07 -7.32
CA ASP A 25 -4.79 -4.68 -6.95
C ASP A 25 -3.50 -3.86 -6.98
N ILE A 26 -2.93 -3.68 -8.16
CA ILE A 26 -1.69 -2.90 -8.34
C ILE A 26 -1.94 -1.53 -8.96
N ILE A 27 -3.05 -1.36 -9.67
CA ILE A 27 -3.30 -0.16 -10.49
C ILE A 27 -3.49 1.07 -9.61
N GLU A 28 -4.32 1.01 -8.56
CA GLU A 28 -4.60 2.17 -7.72
C GLU A 28 -3.37 2.68 -6.95
N PRO A 29 -2.55 1.82 -6.31
CA PRO A 29 -1.28 2.24 -5.71
C PRO A 29 -0.32 2.89 -6.72
N ILE A 30 -0.19 2.34 -7.94
CA ILE A 30 0.67 2.93 -8.96
C ILE A 30 0.14 4.31 -9.35
N GLU A 31 -1.15 4.42 -9.64
CA GLU A 31 -1.75 5.69 -10.05
C GLU A 31 -1.69 6.78 -8.96
N LEU A 32 -1.88 6.42 -7.69
CA LEU A 32 -1.79 7.36 -6.59
C LEU A 32 -0.36 7.92 -6.45
N PHE A 33 0.66 7.10 -6.68
CA PHE A 33 2.04 7.45 -6.32
C PHE A 33 3.01 7.56 -7.51
N ALA A 34 2.56 7.40 -8.76
CA ALA A 34 3.41 7.45 -9.97
C ALA A 34 4.17 8.78 -10.16
N ASP A 35 3.70 9.87 -9.55
CA ASP A 35 4.35 11.16 -9.67
C ASP A 35 5.47 11.39 -8.65
N THR A 36 5.44 10.66 -7.53
CA THR A 36 6.39 10.73 -6.40
C THR A 36 7.30 9.51 -6.27
N ILE A 37 6.78 8.30 -6.44
CA ILE A 37 7.50 7.03 -6.28
C ILE A 37 7.96 6.52 -7.66
N ARG A 38 9.20 6.00 -7.70
CA ARG A 38 9.81 5.44 -8.93
C ARG A 38 9.87 3.92 -8.96
N GLU A 39 9.84 3.30 -7.80
CA GLU A 39 10.02 1.86 -7.67
C GLU A 39 8.93 1.27 -6.77
N PHE A 40 8.21 0.31 -7.34
CA PHE A 40 7.06 -0.33 -6.73
C PHE A 40 7.35 -1.81 -6.55
N HIS A 41 7.09 -2.32 -5.35
CA HIS A 41 7.25 -3.72 -5.00
C HIS A 41 5.91 -4.30 -4.58
N PHE A 42 5.43 -5.22 -5.39
CA PHE A 42 4.22 -6.00 -5.14
C PHE A 42 4.64 -7.42 -4.79
N ALA A 43 4.07 -8.02 -3.76
CA ALA A 43 4.40 -9.38 -3.37
C ALA A 43 3.13 -10.21 -3.20
N ASP A 44 3.08 -11.34 -3.90
CA ASP A 44 1.96 -12.28 -3.85
C ASP A 44 2.43 -13.69 -4.22
N LEU A 45 1.68 -14.72 -3.87
CA LEU A 45 1.95 -16.08 -4.31
C LEU A 45 1.40 -16.35 -5.71
N ILE A 46 0.41 -15.57 -6.13
CA ILE A 46 -0.24 -15.67 -7.44
C ILE A 46 0.75 -15.26 -8.53
N PRO A 47 0.79 -15.97 -9.67
CA PRO A 47 1.56 -15.55 -10.83
C PRO A 47 1.20 -14.13 -11.28
N PHE A 48 2.21 -13.37 -11.71
CA PHE A 48 1.96 -12.04 -12.25
C PHE A 48 1.01 -12.14 -13.44
N THR A 49 -0.15 -11.50 -13.31
CA THR A 49 -1.07 -11.28 -14.41
C THR A 49 -1.14 -9.78 -14.60
N LEU A 50 -0.71 -9.28 -15.76
CA LEU A 50 -0.84 -7.86 -16.08
C LEU A 50 -2.34 -7.53 -16.04
N PRO A 51 -2.81 -6.72 -15.07
CA PRO A 51 -4.22 -6.40 -15.01
C PRO A 51 -4.59 -5.55 -16.22
N SER A 52 -5.83 -5.70 -16.68
CA SER A 52 -6.39 -4.76 -17.65
C SER A 52 -6.35 -3.36 -17.05
N ILE A 53 -5.61 -2.47 -17.71
CA ILE A 53 -5.58 -1.05 -17.36
C ILE A 53 -6.92 -0.45 -17.81
N PRO A 54 -7.75 0.08 -16.88
CA PRO A 54 -9.01 0.73 -17.26
C PRO A 54 -8.76 1.89 -18.21
N LYS A 55 -9.70 2.19 -19.11
CA LYS A 55 -9.55 3.31 -20.07
C LYS A 55 -9.46 4.66 -19.36
N GLU A 56 -10.09 4.80 -18.20
CA GLU A 56 -10.10 6.02 -17.38
C GLU A 56 -8.85 6.15 -16.49
N SER A 57 -7.95 5.16 -16.55
CA SER A 57 -6.72 5.12 -15.77
C SER A 57 -5.75 6.21 -16.22
N LEU A 58 -5.04 6.82 -15.27
CA LEU A 58 -3.87 7.67 -15.52
C LEU A 58 -2.73 6.88 -16.19
N LEU A 59 -2.76 5.55 -16.12
CA LEU A 59 -1.81 4.66 -16.77
C LEU A 59 -2.26 4.23 -18.17
N ALA A 60 -3.46 4.64 -18.64
CA ALA A 60 -3.98 4.22 -19.95
C ALA A 60 -3.07 4.68 -21.11
N SER A 61 -2.37 5.81 -20.94
CA SER A 61 -1.38 6.32 -21.89
C SER A 61 0.05 5.87 -21.61
N SER A 62 0.27 5.02 -20.60
CA SER A 62 1.60 4.55 -20.25
C SER A 62 2.17 3.63 -21.33
N LYS A 63 3.47 3.72 -21.56
CA LYS A 63 4.17 2.87 -22.52
C LYS A 63 5.05 1.88 -21.78
N ILE A 64 4.88 0.58 -22.07
CA ILE A 64 5.82 -0.44 -21.61
C ILE A 64 7.14 -0.26 -22.37
N ILE A 65 8.21 -0.03 -21.63
CA ILE A 65 9.57 0.14 -22.15
C ILE A 65 10.30 -1.20 -22.13
N LYS A 66 10.16 -1.94 -21.04
CA LYS A 66 10.78 -3.26 -20.84
C LYS A 66 9.90 -4.09 -19.92
N GLN A 67 9.82 -5.38 -20.17
CA GLN A 67 9.20 -6.33 -19.24
C GLN A 67 9.86 -7.70 -19.32
N GLY A 68 9.84 -8.45 -18.23
CA GLY A 68 10.33 -9.83 -18.20
C GLY A 68 10.65 -10.34 -16.80
N TYR A 69 10.89 -11.65 -16.72
CA TYR A 69 11.39 -12.27 -15.51
C TYR A 69 12.88 -11.96 -15.32
N LEU A 70 13.25 -11.41 -14.17
CA LEU A 70 14.64 -11.27 -13.74
C LEU A 70 15.15 -12.58 -13.12
N ASN A 71 14.25 -13.33 -12.49
CA ASN A 71 14.46 -14.69 -12.00
C ASN A 71 13.07 -15.38 -11.89
N PRO A 72 12.99 -16.68 -11.56
CA PRO A 72 11.72 -17.41 -11.53
C PRO A 72 10.65 -16.86 -10.58
N LYS A 73 11.01 -15.97 -9.64
CA LYS A 73 10.10 -15.38 -8.65
C LYS A 73 10.01 -13.86 -8.73
N LEU A 74 10.61 -13.23 -9.74
CA LEU A 74 10.61 -11.77 -9.89
C LEU A 74 10.34 -11.40 -11.35
N TYR A 75 9.14 -10.88 -11.58
CA TYR A 75 8.77 -10.25 -12.84
C TYR A 75 8.93 -8.73 -12.71
N GLN A 76 9.58 -8.10 -13.67
CA GLN A 76 9.77 -6.65 -13.69
C GLN A 76 9.14 -6.04 -14.93
N ILE A 77 8.51 -4.88 -14.76
CA ILE A 77 8.06 -4.00 -15.84
C ILE A 77 8.65 -2.63 -15.62
N ILE A 78 9.16 -2.02 -16.67
CA ILE A 78 9.52 -0.60 -16.72
C ILE A 78 8.51 0.06 -17.65
N ILE A 79 7.77 1.03 -17.11
CA ILE A 79 6.80 1.84 -17.86
C ILE A 79 7.24 3.30 -17.88
N ASP A 80 6.89 3.99 -18.95
CA ASP A 80 6.93 5.45 -19.04
C ASP A 80 5.53 6.00 -18.74
N VAL A 81 5.46 6.86 -17.73
CA VAL A 81 4.26 7.60 -17.34
C VAL A 81 4.60 9.09 -17.38
N ASN A 82 4.17 9.77 -18.45
CA ASN A 82 4.40 11.21 -18.65
C ASN A 82 5.89 11.61 -18.61
N ASN A 83 6.73 10.95 -19.42
CA ASN A 83 8.18 11.14 -19.50
C ASN A 83 8.92 10.83 -18.19
N LYS A 84 8.37 9.90 -17.42
CA LYS A 84 8.94 9.44 -16.15
C LYS A 84 8.92 7.93 -16.11
N TYR A 85 10.10 7.33 -15.96
CA TYR A 85 10.21 5.88 -15.85
C TYR A 85 9.85 5.40 -14.45
N LEU A 86 8.96 4.40 -14.39
CA LEU A 86 8.60 3.68 -13.18
C LEU A 86 9.01 2.22 -13.33
N THR A 87 9.62 1.67 -12.28
CA THR A 87 9.95 0.25 -12.16
C THR A 87 8.91 -0.42 -11.28
N ILE A 88 8.26 -1.43 -11.84
CA ILE A 88 7.27 -2.26 -11.16
C ILE A 88 7.87 -3.65 -10.99
N ASN A 89 8.07 -4.07 -9.75
CA ASN A 89 8.61 -5.36 -9.37
C ASN A 89 7.49 -6.22 -8.76
N TRP A 90 7.17 -7.33 -9.40
CA TRP A 90 6.27 -8.36 -8.88
C TRP A 90 7.06 -9.54 -8.34
N HIS A 91 6.98 -9.75 -7.03
CA HIS A 91 7.63 -10.82 -6.31
C HIS A 91 6.62 -11.96 -6.12
N GLN A 92 6.78 -13.03 -6.91
CA GLN A 92 5.96 -14.23 -6.77
C GLN A 92 6.49 -15.13 -5.65
N THR A 93 6.35 -14.68 -4.41
CA THR A 93 6.87 -15.34 -3.21
C THR A 93 6.19 -14.80 -1.96
N ASP A 94 6.44 -15.46 -0.84
CA ASP A 94 6.11 -14.99 0.51
C ASP A 94 6.52 -13.51 0.70
N ALA A 95 5.53 -12.67 0.96
CA ALA A 95 5.69 -11.24 1.11
C ALA A 95 6.52 -10.84 2.34
N ILE A 96 6.58 -11.67 3.40
CA ILE A 96 7.45 -11.41 4.56
C ILE A 96 8.91 -11.51 4.13
N LYS A 97 9.26 -12.50 3.30
CA LYS A 97 10.62 -12.63 2.74
C LYS A 97 11.00 -11.47 1.82
N VAL A 98 10.01 -10.82 1.21
CA VAL A 98 10.23 -9.60 0.43
C VAL A 98 10.50 -8.44 1.39
N LEU A 99 9.66 -8.23 2.42
CA LEU A 99 9.86 -7.19 3.43
C LEU A 99 11.27 -7.23 4.05
N GLU A 100 11.79 -8.42 4.35
CA GLU A 100 13.13 -8.61 4.92
C GLU A 100 14.24 -7.99 4.05
N LYS A 101 14.08 -8.03 2.72
CA LYS A 101 15.06 -7.56 1.74
C LYS A 101 14.88 -6.09 1.38
N LEU A 102 13.70 -5.53 1.63
CA LEU A 102 13.41 -4.14 1.33
C LEU A 102 13.90 -3.23 2.46
N ASN A 103 14.26 -2.01 2.07
CA ASN A 103 14.62 -0.90 2.96
C ASN A 103 14.13 0.40 2.30
N ASN A 104 14.19 1.51 3.05
CA ASN A 104 13.79 2.83 2.56
C ASN A 104 12.35 2.84 2.00
N ILE A 105 11.42 2.21 2.71
CA ILE A 105 10.02 2.19 2.33
C ILE A 105 9.45 3.60 2.58
N SER A 106 9.04 4.27 1.52
CA SER A 106 8.38 5.58 1.60
C SER A 106 6.89 5.46 1.68
N VAL A 107 6.33 4.40 1.10
CA VAL A 107 4.90 4.09 1.17
C VAL A 107 4.75 2.60 1.44
N PHE A 108 4.17 2.26 2.59
CA PHE A 108 3.65 0.93 2.85
C PHE A 108 2.16 0.94 2.57
N PHE A 109 1.71 0.20 1.56
CA PHE A 109 0.32 0.13 1.17
C PHE A 109 -0.25 -1.22 1.61
N TYR A 110 -1.37 -1.22 2.31
CA TYR A 110 -2.02 -2.45 2.74
C TYR A 110 -3.51 -2.25 2.98
N ARG A 111 -4.33 -3.02 2.27
CA ARG A 111 -5.77 -3.11 2.52
C ARG A 111 -6.26 -4.54 2.44
N GLY A 112 -7.49 -4.77 2.90
CA GLY A 112 -8.07 -6.10 3.06
C GLY A 112 -7.97 -6.98 1.82
N ASP A 113 -7.68 -8.27 2.07
CA ASP A 113 -7.81 -9.33 1.09
C ASP A 113 -9.30 -9.63 0.85
N SER A 114 -9.61 -10.15 -0.33
CA SER A 114 -10.94 -10.46 -0.84
C SER A 114 -11.91 -11.06 0.19
N ILE A 115 -13.21 -10.75 0.02
CA ILE A 115 -14.35 -11.25 0.82
C ILE A 115 -14.49 -12.79 0.78
N ALA A 116 -13.71 -13.49 -0.06
CA ALA A 116 -13.89 -14.90 -0.39
C ALA A 116 -13.38 -15.93 0.65
N GLY A 117 -13.03 -15.49 1.87
CA GLY A 117 -12.83 -16.39 3.02
C GLY A 117 -11.51 -17.18 3.06
N SER A 118 -10.59 -16.94 2.12
CA SER A 118 -9.23 -17.49 2.16
C SER A 118 -8.20 -16.36 2.29
N GLY A 119 -8.25 -15.62 3.39
CA GLY A 119 -7.24 -14.61 3.69
C GLY A 119 -5.87 -15.24 3.92
N SER A 120 -4.81 -14.48 3.71
CA SER A 120 -3.43 -14.92 3.98
C SER A 120 -3.14 -15.25 5.45
N TRP A 121 -4.04 -14.90 6.38
CA TRP A 121 -3.82 -14.95 7.85
C TRP A 121 -2.57 -14.17 8.30
N ILE A 122 -2.10 -13.22 7.48
CA ILE A 122 -0.95 -12.38 7.79
C ILE A 122 -1.44 -11.03 8.32
N TYR A 123 -1.17 -10.78 9.59
CA TYR A 123 -1.53 -9.54 10.28
C TYR A 123 -0.44 -8.48 10.10
N TRP A 124 -0.40 -7.83 8.92
CA TRP A 124 0.62 -6.82 8.60
C TRP A 124 0.65 -5.65 9.58
N LEU A 125 -0.52 -5.24 10.06
CA LEU A 125 -0.68 -4.17 11.06
C LEU A 125 -0.79 -4.71 12.50
N GLY A 126 -0.57 -6.01 12.68
CA GLY A 126 -0.57 -6.69 13.96
C GLY A 126 0.74 -6.52 14.74
N LYS A 127 0.75 -7.09 15.95
CA LYS A 127 1.81 -6.88 16.96
C LYS A 127 3.21 -7.29 16.48
N GLU A 128 3.31 -8.28 15.60
CA GLU A 128 4.59 -8.83 15.16
C GLU A 128 5.19 -8.13 13.93
N LEU A 129 4.35 -7.78 12.95
CA LEU A 129 4.82 -7.26 11.65
C LEU A 129 4.88 -5.74 11.61
N LEU A 130 3.98 -5.03 12.31
CA LEU A 130 4.01 -3.57 12.34
C LEU A 130 5.36 -3.03 12.82
N PRO A 131 5.96 -3.50 13.94
CA PRO A 131 7.29 -3.06 14.33
C PRO A 131 8.34 -3.27 13.24
N LYS A 132 8.31 -4.41 12.54
CA LYS A 132 9.24 -4.70 11.44
C LYS A 132 9.07 -3.72 10.29
N ILE A 133 7.84 -3.41 9.87
CA ILE A 133 7.56 -2.39 8.86
C ILE A 133 8.12 -1.03 9.30
N LEU A 134 7.92 -0.65 10.57
CA LEU A 134 8.38 0.64 11.11
C LEU A 134 9.91 0.78 11.16
N THR A 135 10.66 -0.33 11.19
CA THR A 135 12.13 -0.29 11.03
C THR A 135 12.57 -0.01 9.59
N LYS A 136 11.70 -0.26 8.61
CA LYS A 136 11.99 -0.12 7.18
C LYS A 136 11.41 1.17 6.58
N ILE A 137 10.40 1.75 7.24
CA ILE A 137 9.77 2.99 6.81
C ILE A 137 10.69 4.19 7.09
N VAL A 138 10.83 5.05 6.09
CA VAL A 138 11.57 6.31 6.22
C VAL A 138 10.80 7.29 7.10
N ASN A 139 11.52 8.17 7.81
CA ASN A 139 10.88 9.24 8.57
C ASN A 139 10.12 10.19 7.63
N GLY A 140 8.85 10.45 7.92
CA GLY A 140 7.94 11.18 7.03
C GLY A 140 7.29 10.32 5.95
N GLY A 141 7.55 9.00 5.94
CA GLY A 141 6.90 8.04 5.06
C GLY A 141 5.42 7.83 5.39
N LEU A 142 4.74 7.03 4.57
CA LEU A 142 3.30 6.81 4.65
C LEU A 142 2.95 5.35 4.89
N ILE A 143 1.94 5.12 5.73
CA ILE A 143 1.15 3.89 5.74
C ILE A 143 -0.21 4.20 5.15
N ILE A 144 -0.60 3.44 4.11
CA ILE A 144 -1.91 3.57 3.47
C ILE A 144 -2.72 2.32 3.81
N THR A 145 -3.82 2.49 4.55
CA THR A 145 -4.62 1.33 4.98
C THR A 145 -6.07 1.63 5.30
N ASP A 146 -6.92 0.62 5.12
CA ASP A 146 -8.31 0.54 5.59
C ASP A 146 -8.43 -0.12 6.99
N GLY A 147 -7.30 -0.46 7.62
CA GLY A 147 -7.27 -1.15 8.92
C GLY A 147 -7.71 -2.61 8.88
N SER A 148 -7.86 -3.21 7.70
CA SER A 148 -8.29 -4.59 7.55
C SER A 148 -7.34 -5.62 8.17
N ASN A 149 -7.91 -6.81 8.43
CA ASN A 149 -7.22 -7.96 9.04
C ASN A 149 -6.46 -7.61 10.33
N PRO A 150 -7.14 -7.07 11.35
CA PRO A 150 -6.53 -6.84 12.65
C PRO A 150 -6.19 -8.19 13.27
N ASP A 151 -5.05 -8.21 13.94
CA ASP A 151 -4.70 -9.30 14.84
C ASP A 151 -5.69 -9.30 16.02
N GLU A 152 -6.53 -10.33 16.14
CA GLU A 152 -7.56 -10.43 17.18
C GLU A 152 -6.97 -10.43 18.61
N ASP A 153 -5.75 -10.96 18.75
CA ASP A 153 -5.01 -10.97 20.01
C ASP A 153 -4.36 -9.61 20.30
N TYR A 154 -4.33 -8.71 19.32
CA TYR A 154 -3.82 -7.35 19.46
C TYR A 154 -4.88 -6.42 20.05
N LYS A 155 -5.02 -6.51 21.38
CA LYS A 155 -5.97 -5.76 22.21
C LYS A 155 -6.07 -4.27 21.91
N ILE A 156 -4.99 -3.66 21.42
CA ILE A 156 -4.95 -2.25 20.98
C ILE A 156 -4.55 -2.25 19.50
N HIS A 157 -5.54 -2.20 18.62
CA HIS A 157 -5.32 -1.98 17.20
C HIS A 157 -5.49 -0.48 16.91
N PRO A 158 -4.44 0.27 16.54
CA PRO A 158 -4.55 1.72 16.34
C PRO A 158 -5.56 2.11 15.26
N TRP A 159 -5.78 1.22 14.28
CA TRP A 159 -6.77 1.39 13.22
C TRP A 159 -8.08 0.66 13.50
N LYS A 160 -8.40 0.33 14.76
CA LYS A 160 -9.63 -0.40 15.14
C LYS A 160 -10.88 0.28 14.60
N GLU A 161 -10.93 1.61 14.61
CA GLU A 161 -12.06 2.36 14.05
C GLU A 161 -12.21 2.09 12.55
N LEU A 162 -11.11 2.09 11.79
CA LEU A 162 -11.14 1.75 10.36
C LEU A 162 -11.65 0.33 10.12
N TYR A 163 -11.14 -0.63 10.92
CA TYR A 163 -11.57 -2.02 10.84
C TYR A 163 -13.05 -2.23 11.16
N LEU A 164 -13.54 -1.63 12.25
CA LEU A 164 -14.95 -1.75 12.62
C LEU A 164 -15.84 -1.18 11.50
N HIS A 165 -15.41 -0.09 10.88
CA HIS A 165 -16.07 0.47 9.71
C HIS A 165 -16.03 -0.47 8.49
N SER A 166 -14.95 -1.21 8.26
CA SER A 166 -14.89 -2.19 7.16
C SER A 166 -15.74 -3.45 7.42
N GLN A 167 -15.92 -3.86 8.69
CA GLN A 167 -16.69 -5.04 9.09
C GLN A 167 -18.21 -4.83 9.16
N LEU A 168 -18.68 -3.63 9.53
CA LEU A 168 -20.11 -3.35 9.82
C LEU A 168 -21.01 -3.23 8.58
N GLY A 169 -20.57 -3.82 7.46
CA GLY A 169 -21.26 -3.80 6.20
C GLY A 169 -20.81 -2.63 5.35
N HIS A 170 -20.48 -2.96 4.10
CA HIS A 170 -20.34 -2.05 2.97
C HIS A 170 -18.96 -1.39 2.78
N PHE A 171 -18.16 -2.02 1.91
CA PHE A 171 -17.31 -1.30 0.93
C PHE A 171 -18.07 -0.20 0.14
N SER A 172 -19.39 -0.03 0.35
CA SER A 172 -20.29 0.92 -0.31
C SER A 172 -20.84 2.03 0.60
N ASP A 173 -20.54 2.03 1.90
CA ASP A 173 -20.86 3.11 2.82
C ASP A 173 -19.71 4.12 2.74
N ASN A 174 -19.86 5.15 1.90
CA ASN A 174 -18.84 6.18 1.71
C ASN A 174 -18.69 7.12 2.94
N ARG A 175 -19.02 6.69 4.17
CA ARG A 175 -18.82 7.53 5.35
C ARG A 175 -17.34 7.66 5.63
N ILE A 176 -16.84 8.86 5.37
CA ILE A 176 -15.52 9.30 5.78
C ILE A 176 -15.53 9.41 7.30
N ILE A 177 -14.66 8.64 7.95
CA ILE A 177 -14.35 8.82 9.36
C ILE A 177 -13.09 9.66 9.51
N THR A 178 -12.90 10.26 10.68
CA THR A 178 -11.71 11.04 11.02
C THR A 178 -11.02 10.37 12.20
N PRO A 179 -10.14 9.39 11.93
CA PRO A 179 -9.41 8.69 12.98
C PRO A 179 -8.53 9.64 13.78
N ASN A 180 -8.36 9.35 15.07
CA ASN A 180 -7.43 10.10 15.91
C ASN A 180 -5.97 9.77 15.54
N ASN A 181 -5.11 10.80 15.62
CA ASN A 181 -3.67 10.60 15.62
C ASN A 181 -3.25 9.76 16.83
N PHE A 182 -2.18 8.99 16.70
CA PHE A 182 -1.68 8.16 17.79
C PHE A 182 -0.15 8.04 17.76
N THR A 183 0.41 7.56 18.87
CA THR A 183 1.83 7.22 18.98
C THR A 183 1.98 5.73 19.21
N TYR A 184 2.94 5.11 18.52
CA TYR A 184 3.27 3.70 18.70
C TYR A 184 4.73 3.44 18.33
N ASN A 185 5.44 2.67 19.15
CA ASN A 185 6.83 2.26 18.88
C ASN A 185 7.78 3.44 18.53
N ASN A 186 7.72 4.52 19.32
CA ASN A 186 8.46 5.77 19.12
C ASN A 186 8.20 6.44 17.75
N ARG A 187 6.99 6.26 17.22
CA ARG A 187 6.52 6.90 16.01
C ARG A 187 5.21 7.64 16.25
N CYS A 188 5.10 8.85 15.69
CA CYS A 188 3.88 9.61 15.58
C CYS A 188 3.17 9.27 14.27
N PHE A 189 1.88 8.94 14.37
CA PHE A 189 1.00 8.65 13.23
C PHE A 189 -0.02 9.77 13.09
N THR A 190 0.08 10.50 11.98
CA THR A 190 -0.85 11.59 11.64
C THR A 190 -1.76 11.14 10.52
N CYS A 191 -3.06 11.06 10.76
CA CYS A 191 -4.04 10.78 9.71
C CYS A 191 -4.17 12.01 8.81
N LEU A 192 -3.85 11.86 7.52
CA LEU A 192 -4.04 12.91 6.52
C LEU A 192 -5.49 12.91 6.01
N GLY A 193 -6.10 11.73 5.95
CA GLY A 193 -7.48 11.52 5.54
C GLY A 193 -7.67 10.36 4.56
N PRO A 194 -8.88 10.21 4.00
CA PRO A 194 -9.23 9.13 3.10
C PRO A 194 -8.58 9.27 1.71
N LEU A 195 -8.41 8.13 1.04
CA LEU A 195 -7.88 7.94 -0.31
C LEU A 195 -8.56 6.74 -0.97
N GLY A 196 -8.39 6.64 -2.28
CA GLY A 196 -8.82 5.49 -3.05
C GLY A 196 -10.33 5.41 -3.27
N LYS A 197 -10.73 4.70 -4.32
CA LYS A 197 -12.13 4.50 -4.71
C LYS A 197 -12.41 3.08 -5.22
N ARG A 198 -11.37 2.34 -5.65
CA ARG A 198 -11.57 1.11 -6.43
C ARG A 198 -12.06 -0.08 -5.61
N TYR A 199 -11.45 -0.33 -4.45
CA TYR A 199 -11.82 -1.43 -3.55
C TYR A 199 -12.12 -0.92 -2.14
N GLY A 200 -12.81 0.23 -2.06
CA GLY A 200 -13.13 0.90 -0.81
C GLY A 200 -12.11 1.97 -0.41
N THR A 201 -12.47 2.72 0.63
CA THR A 201 -11.69 3.83 1.15
C THR A 201 -10.52 3.32 1.99
N VAL A 202 -9.30 3.76 1.67
CA VAL A 202 -8.11 3.60 2.51
C VAL A 202 -7.76 4.95 3.13
N TYR A 203 -6.96 4.98 4.18
CA TYR A 203 -6.53 6.20 4.84
C TYR A 203 -5.02 6.36 4.74
N ALA A 204 -4.58 7.59 4.49
CA ALA A 204 -3.17 7.93 4.51
C ALA A 204 -2.73 8.35 5.91
N TRP A 205 -1.69 7.70 6.41
CA TRP A 205 -1.07 7.99 7.70
C TRP A 205 0.38 8.38 7.48
N LYS A 206 0.72 9.61 7.84
CA LYS A 206 2.11 10.06 7.88
C LYS A 206 2.78 9.52 9.14
N VAL A 207 3.96 8.93 8.99
CA VAL A 207 4.72 8.27 10.05
C VAL A 207 6.02 9.02 10.29
N GLU A 208 6.17 9.57 11.49
CA GLU A 208 7.36 10.33 11.90
C GLU A 208 7.94 9.75 13.19
N PHE A 209 9.20 10.02 13.51
CA PHE A 209 9.73 9.76 14.84
C PHE A 209 8.93 10.58 15.87
N SER A 210 8.69 9.98 17.03
CA SER A 210 8.26 10.73 18.20
C SER A 210 9.47 11.47 18.77
N ASP A 211 9.27 12.75 19.08
CA ASP A 211 10.24 13.56 19.84
C ASP A 211 10.44 13.02 21.27
#